data_AF-G0QSB6-F1
#
_entry.id   AF-G0QSB6-F1
#
_cell.length_a   1.000
_cell.length_b   1.000
_cell.length_c   1.000
_cell.angle_alpha   90.00
_cell.angle_beta   90.00
_cell.angle_gamma   90.00
#
_symmetry.space_group_name_H-M   'P 1'
#
loop_
_entity.id
_entity.type
_entity.pdbx_description
1 polymer ?
#
loop_
_entity_poly.entity_id
_entity_poly.type
_entity_poly.pdbx_seq_one_letter_code
_entity_poly.pdbx_strand_id
1 'polypeptide(L)'
;MSSHQKINHFPGMYTLARKNDLAKNLKKMKKQFPDQYDFFPQTWLLPADYNELRIEFEKISKGKCKTFIVKPEASCQGRGIFLTRTLDDLNYNDHYVVQRYLHKPLLIDGLKFDFRIYVLLAGTDPLRIYIFKEGLARLSTEKYEPPNRENLDNLCMHLTNYAINKDNPNFQFNEDENHMDIGNKRSMTSVMLLLQQQGHDIFKLWEQIKVIITKTIVSAQPTLSHHYKSCQPDNYMNNMCFEILGFDIFLDANLKPYLLEINHTPSFTTDTPLDSLIKRNCIKDALILMNISQKTRNLIIQQRKEQLQKRVITGKKVKLTLEEKIQEQKKAQLKRDEYENKHLGNYEKVYPLNVNIYFNKFIFQIQLYILLGRR
;
A
#
# COMPACT_ATOMS: atom_id res chain seq x y z
N MET A 1 7.12 -4.15 -24.25
CA MET A 1 5.67 -3.97 -24.48
C MET A 1 5.45 -2.95 -25.57
N SER A 2 4.43 -3.12 -26.41
CA SER A 2 3.95 -2.10 -27.36
C SER A 2 3.12 -1.04 -26.64
N SER A 3 3.00 0.18 -27.20
CA SER A 3 2.35 1.33 -26.52
C SER A 3 0.87 1.16 -26.16
N HIS A 4 0.17 0.25 -26.84
CA HIS A 4 -1.25 -0.01 -26.59
C HIS A 4 -1.47 -1.08 -25.52
N GLN A 5 -0.41 -1.77 -25.10
CA GLN A 5 -0.48 -2.80 -24.06
C GLN A 5 -0.47 -2.15 -22.68
N LYS A 6 -1.18 -2.78 -21.75
CA LYS A 6 -1.12 -2.44 -20.32
C LYS A 6 -0.69 -3.65 -19.51
N ILE A 7 -0.06 -3.39 -18.38
CA ILE A 7 0.35 -4.41 -17.42
C ILE A 7 -0.02 -3.93 -16.01
N ASN A 8 -0.41 -4.87 -15.16
CA ASN A 8 -0.93 -4.62 -13.81
C ASN A 8 0.18 -4.57 -12.73
N HIS A 9 1.43 -4.31 -13.12
CA HIS A 9 2.56 -4.12 -12.20
C HIS A 9 3.52 -3.04 -12.69
N PHE A 10 4.13 -2.31 -11.75
CA PHE A 10 5.27 -1.44 -12.03
C PHE A 10 6.60 -2.18 -11.82
N PRO A 11 7.61 -1.93 -12.68
CA PRO A 11 8.96 -2.39 -12.41
C PRO A 11 9.48 -1.68 -11.15
N GLY A 12 10.05 -2.45 -10.22
CA GLY A 12 10.56 -1.92 -8.94
C GLY A 12 9.58 -1.95 -7.77
N MET A 13 8.36 -2.49 -7.92
CA MET A 13 7.38 -2.49 -6.83
C MET A 13 7.85 -3.26 -5.57
N TYR A 14 8.85 -4.13 -5.70
CA TYR A 14 9.52 -4.76 -4.56
C TYR A 14 10.03 -3.74 -3.52
N THR A 15 10.34 -2.51 -3.93
CA THR A 15 10.75 -1.41 -3.04
C THR A 15 9.69 -1.02 -2.00
N LEU A 16 8.41 -1.25 -2.29
CA LEU A 16 7.30 -1.05 -1.36
C LEU A 16 6.82 -2.37 -0.76
N ALA A 17 6.88 -3.46 -1.52
CA ALA A 17 6.21 -4.70 -1.15
C ALA A 17 7.09 -5.73 -0.43
N ARG A 18 8.42 -5.61 -0.49
CA ARG A 18 9.31 -6.39 0.37
C ARG A 18 9.46 -5.68 1.71
N LYS A 19 9.31 -6.44 2.80
CA LYS A 19 9.26 -5.90 4.16
C LYS A 19 10.53 -5.12 4.51
N ASN A 20 11.70 -5.64 4.12
CA ASN A 20 12.98 -5.01 4.37
C ASN A 20 13.18 -3.72 3.56
N ASP A 21 12.83 -3.73 2.26
CA ASP A 21 12.94 -2.54 1.40
C ASP A 21 11.95 -1.45 1.82
N LEU A 22 10.71 -1.82 2.17
CA LEU A 22 9.74 -0.89 2.76
C LEU A 22 10.28 -0.25 4.03
N ALA A 23 10.81 -1.06 4.95
CA ALA A 23 11.40 -0.57 6.18
C ALA A 23 12.63 0.32 5.93
N LYS A 24 13.52 -0.01 4.98
CA LYS A 24 14.65 0.86 4.59
C LYS A 24 14.15 2.22 4.11
N ASN A 25 13.16 2.23 3.22
CA ASN A 25 12.59 3.45 2.68
C ASN A 25 11.93 4.31 3.78
N LEU A 26 11.09 3.70 4.62
CA LEU A 26 10.41 4.41 5.71
C LEU A 26 11.38 4.89 6.79
N LYS A 27 12.42 4.11 7.16
CA LYS A 27 13.48 4.54 8.09
C LYS A 27 14.25 5.73 7.54
N LYS A 28 14.62 5.71 6.24
CA LYS A 28 15.28 6.84 5.57
C LYS A 28 14.41 8.10 5.65
N MET A 29 13.13 7.97 5.34
CA MET A 29 12.18 9.09 5.42
C MET A 29 11.98 9.60 6.84
N LYS A 30 11.90 8.71 7.84
CA LYS A 30 11.79 9.08 9.26
C LYS A 30 13.02 9.81 9.78
N LYS A 31 14.22 9.45 9.34
CA LYS A 31 15.45 10.17 9.70
C LYS A 31 15.41 11.63 9.21
N GLN A 32 14.85 11.86 8.03
CA GLN A 32 14.75 13.19 7.43
C GLN A 32 13.54 14.00 7.93
N PHE A 33 12.41 13.32 8.18
CA PHE A 33 11.14 13.93 8.55
C PHE A 33 10.51 13.17 9.74
N PRO A 34 11.10 13.27 10.94
CA PRO A 34 10.74 12.44 12.10
C PRO A 34 9.27 12.55 12.50
N ASP A 35 8.73 13.77 12.49
CA ASP A 35 7.33 14.05 12.89
C ASP A 35 6.31 13.67 11.81
N GLN A 36 6.76 13.33 10.61
CA GLN A 36 5.89 13.05 9.48
C GLN A 36 5.79 11.56 9.16
N TYR A 37 6.74 10.76 9.66
CA TYR A 37 6.88 9.32 9.42
C TYR A 37 6.87 8.53 10.74
N ASP A 38 5.88 8.82 11.60
CA ASP A 38 5.64 8.17 12.90
C ASP A 38 4.51 7.13 12.85
N PHE A 39 4.06 6.80 11.64
CA PHE A 39 2.92 5.92 11.33
C PHE A 39 3.32 4.46 11.04
N PHE A 40 4.54 4.06 11.36
CA PHE A 40 4.97 2.66 11.29
C PHE A 40 5.72 2.27 12.57
N PRO A 41 5.61 1.02 13.02
CA PRO A 41 6.31 0.57 14.22
C PRO A 41 7.83 0.76 14.10
N GLN A 42 8.49 1.00 15.23
CA GLN A 42 9.95 0.97 15.26
C GLN A 42 10.45 -0.38 14.72
N THR A 43 11.39 -0.32 13.78
CA THR A 43 11.78 -1.46 12.95
C THR A 43 13.30 -1.57 12.86
N TRP A 44 13.80 -2.79 12.99
CA TRP A 44 15.19 -3.18 12.84
C TRP A 44 15.33 -4.24 11.76
N LEU A 45 16.36 -4.12 10.94
CA LEU A 45 16.68 -4.98 9.82
C LEU A 45 17.91 -5.80 10.15
N LEU A 46 17.71 -7.08 10.42
CA LEU A 46 18.82 -7.99 10.68
C LEU A 46 19.45 -8.48 9.36
N PRO A 47 20.77 -8.68 9.32
CA PRO A 47 21.72 -8.56 10.44
C PRO A 47 22.19 -7.11 10.74
N ALA A 48 21.95 -6.15 9.84
CA ALA A 48 22.55 -4.81 9.89
C ALA A 48 22.26 -4.02 11.18
N ASP A 49 21.05 -4.13 11.71
CA ASP A 49 20.59 -3.39 12.90
C ASP A 49 20.66 -4.24 14.18
N TYR A 50 21.32 -5.41 14.18
CA TYR A 50 21.35 -6.33 15.33
C TYR A 50 21.86 -5.67 16.61
N ASN A 51 22.94 -4.89 16.53
CA ASN A 51 23.49 -4.20 17.70
C ASN A 51 22.54 -3.13 18.26
N GLU A 52 21.83 -2.41 17.40
CA GLU A 52 20.81 -1.43 17.83
C GLU A 52 19.64 -2.16 18.53
N LEU A 53 19.22 -3.30 17.96
CA LEU A 53 18.17 -4.13 18.54
C LEU A 53 18.60 -4.69 19.91
N ARG A 54 19.82 -5.19 20.04
CA ARG A 54 20.39 -5.68 21.30
C ARG A 54 20.34 -4.62 22.40
N ILE A 55 20.73 -3.38 22.10
CA ILE A 55 20.65 -2.26 23.05
C ILE A 55 19.20 -2.04 23.51
N GLU A 56 18.21 -2.23 22.64
CA GLU A 56 16.80 -2.15 23.05
C GLU A 56 16.40 -3.29 23.99
N PHE A 57 16.83 -4.53 23.76
CA PHE A 57 16.65 -5.66 24.69
C PHE A 57 17.35 -5.44 26.05
N GLU A 58 18.51 -4.81 26.07
CA GLU A 58 19.22 -4.48 27.32
C GLU A 58 18.54 -3.34 28.11
N LYS A 59 17.82 -2.43 27.45
CA LYS A 59 16.97 -1.44 28.14
C LYS A 59 15.74 -2.09 28.78
N ILE A 60 15.27 -3.21 28.24
CA ILE A 60 14.05 -3.92 28.65
C ILE A 60 14.26 -4.67 29.97
N SER A 61 15.43 -5.29 30.14
CA SER A 61 15.81 -6.00 31.36
C SER A 61 15.85 -5.11 32.62
N LYS A 62 15.75 -3.78 32.46
CA LYS A 62 15.59 -2.79 33.54
C LYS A 62 14.13 -2.49 33.93
N GLY A 63 13.21 -3.43 33.72
CA GLY A 63 11.84 -3.38 34.26
C GLY A 63 10.72 -2.98 33.30
N LYS A 64 10.95 -2.95 31.97
CA LYS A 64 9.89 -2.69 30.97
C LYS A 64 9.74 -3.87 30.01
N CYS A 65 8.80 -4.78 30.27
CA CYS A 65 8.47 -5.86 29.34
C CYS A 65 7.98 -5.31 28.00
N LYS A 66 8.79 -5.53 26.96
CA LYS A 66 8.56 -5.05 25.61
C LYS A 66 8.48 -6.28 24.70
N THR A 67 7.43 -6.36 23.89
CA THR A 67 7.26 -7.45 22.91
C THR A 67 7.65 -6.96 21.52
N PHE A 68 8.25 -7.86 20.74
CA PHE A 68 8.62 -7.66 19.35
C PHE A 68 7.94 -8.71 18.48
N ILE A 69 7.67 -8.35 17.23
CA ILE A 69 7.22 -9.27 16.19
C ILE A 69 8.34 -9.43 15.17
N VAL A 70 8.70 -10.67 14.90
CA VAL A 70 9.80 -11.05 14.02
C VAL A 70 9.19 -11.57 12.73
N LYS A 71 9.62 -11.02 11.59
CA LYS A 71 9.11 -11.38 10.27
C LYS A 71 10.28 -11.78 9.37
N PRO A 72 10.30 -13.00 8.79
CA PRO A 72 11.32 -13.37 7.80
C PRO A 72 11.23 -12.47 6.56
N GLU A 73 12.37 -12.15 5.96
CA GLU A 73 12.44 -11.24 4.80
C GLU A 73 11.64 -11.74 3.59
N ALA A 74 11.75 -13.03 3.28
CA ALA A 74 11.20 -13.64 2.06
C ALA A 74 9.85 -14.37 2.26
N SER A 75 9.23 -14.27 3.44
CA SER A 75 8.00 -15.01 3.76
C SER A 75 6.73 -14.16 3.59
N CYS A 76 5.66 -14.82 3.15
CA CYS A 76 4.31 -14.27 2.99
C CYS A 76 3.27 -15.04 3.81
N GLN A 77 2.06 -14.49 3.93
CA GLN A 77 0.90 -15.14 4.58
C GLN A 77 1.09 -15.45 6.08
N GLY A 78 2.01 -14.75 6.75
CA GLY A 78 2.26 -14.95 8.18
C GLY A 78 3.17 -16.13 8.52
N ARG A 79 3.66 -16.89 7.53
CA ARG A 79 4.57 -18.01 7.78
C ARG A 79 5.90 -17.55 8.38
N GLY A 80 6.31 -18.23 9.45
CA GLY A 80 7.54 -17.93 10.19
C GLY A 80 7.50 -16.64 11.00
N ILE A 81 6.33 -16.00 11.14
CA ILE A 81 6.16 -14.87 12.06
C ILE A 81 6.01 -15.40 13.48
N PHE A 82 6.74 -14.82 14.42
CA PHE A 82 6.60 -15.12 15.83
C PHE A 82 6.76 -13.84 16.66
N LEU A 83 6.30 -13.91 17.91
CA LEU A 83 6.52 -12.86 18.90
C LEU A 83 7.64 -13.27 19.85
N THR A 84 8.45 -12.31 20.27
CA THR A 84 9.50 -12.56 21.25
C THR A 84 9.67 -11.41 22.24
N ARG A 85 10.24 -11.76 23.39
CA ARG A 85 10.69 -10.87 24.46
C ARG A 85 12.15 -11.09 24.84
N THR A 86 12.83 -12.04 24.22
CA THR A 86 14.26 -12.31 24.43
C THR A 86 15.02 -12.16 23.11
N LEU A 87 16.29 -11.79 23.22
CA LEU A 87 17.19 -11.76 22.07
C LEU A 87 17.61 -13.17 21.65
N ASP A 88 17.52 -14.14 22.57
CA ASP A 88 17.99 -15.52 22.34
C ASP A 88 17.20 -16.27 21.25
N ASP A 89 15.96 -15.83 20.98
CA ASP A 89 15.13 -16.38 19.90
C ASP A 89 15.59 -15.90 18.51
N LEU A 90 16.57 -14.99 18.44
CA LEU A 90 17.07 -14.40 17.20
C LEU A 90 18.49 -14.86 16.90
N ASN A 91 18.69 -15.46 15.72
CA ASN A 91 20.02 -15.68 15.18
C ASN A 91 20.55 -14.40 14.54
N TYR A 92 21.75 -13.99 14.92
CA TYR A 92 22.40 -12.76 14.43
C TYR A 92 22.72 -12.79 12.93
N ASN A 93 22.83 -13.98 12.32
CA ASN A 93 23.09 -14.14 10.88
C ASN A 93 21.82 -14.17 10.03
N ASP A 94 20.65 -14.33 10.64
CA ASP A 94 19.42 -14.49 9.90
C ASP A 94 18.88 -13.14 9.40
N HIS A 95 18.14 -13.21 8.29
CA HIS A 95 17.55 -12.04 7.64
C HIS A 95 16.11 -11.82 8.11
N TYR A 96 15.96 -10.98 9.14
CA TYR A 96 14.67 -10.62 9.73
C TYR A 96 14.35 -9.14 9.63
N VAL A 97 13.05 -8.85 9.54
CA VAL A 97 12.48 -7.56 9.88
C VAL A 97 11.86 -7.69 11.28
N VAL A 98 12.53 -7.13 12.27
CA VAL A 98 12.06 -7.12 13.65
C VAL A 98 11.33 -5.80 13.90
N GLN A 99 10.11 -5.87 14.41
CA GLN A 99 9.31 -4.67 14.69
C GLN A 99 8.82 -4.65 16.12
N ARG A 100 8.66 -3.44 16.65
CA ARG A 100 7.97 -3.20 17.91
C ARG A 100 6.53 -3.70 17.80
N TYR A 101 6.11 -4.62 18.68
CA TYR A 101 4.73 -5.10 18.66
C TYR A 101 3.76 -4.04 19.22
N LEU A 102 2.67 -3.79 18.49
CA LEU A 102 1.60 -2.89 18.90
C LEU A 102 0.64 -3.64 19.82
N HIS A 103 0.86 -3.49 21.13
CA HIS A 103 0.21 -4.28 22.21
C HIS A 103 -1.09 -3.69 22.75
N LYS A 104 -1.55 -2.55 22.21
CA LYS A 104 -2.83 -1.91 22.56
C LYS A 104 -3.66 -1.69 21.29
N PRO A 105 -4.12 -2.76 20.63
CA PRO A 105 -5.00 -2.65 19.48
C PRO A 105 -6.34 -2.03 19.86
N LEU A 106 -6.98 -1.38 18.89
CA LEU A 106 -8.43 -1.25 18.90
C LEU A 106 -9.03 -2.64 18.67
N LEU A 107 -10.11 -2.97 19.38
CA LEU A 107 -10.75 -4.28 19.33
C LEU A 107 -12.18 -4.16 18.81
N ILE A 108 -12.62 -5.18 18.09
CA ILE A 108 -14.03 -5.37 17.69
C ILE A 108 -14.44 -6.72 18.25
N ASP A 109 -15.49 -6.76 19.07
CA ASP A 109 -15.97 -7.98 19.74
C ASP A 109 -14.88 -8.68 20.59
N GLY A 110 -13.92 -7.91 21.10
CA GLY A 110 -12.75 -8.41 21.82
C GLY A 110 -11.67 -9.03 20.93
N LEU A 111 -11.82 -9.00 19.61
CA LEU A 111 -10.87 -9.54 18.64
C LEU A 111 -9.97 -8.43 18.08
N LYS A 112 -8.70 -8.78 17.84
CA LYS A 112 -7.76 -7.91 17.16
C LYS A 112 -8.11 -7.86 15.68
N PHE A 113 -7.96 -6.70 15.04
CA PHE A 113 -8.19 -6.59 13.60
C PHE A 113 -7.19 -5.68 12.91
N ASP A 114 -7.15 -5.78 11.58
CA ASP A 114 -6.54 -4.79 10.70
C ASP A 114 -7.44 -4.53 9.50
N PHE A 115 -7.14 -3.46 8.75
CA PHE A 115 -7.75 -3.17 7.47
C PHE A 115 -6.82 -3.58 6.33
N ARG A 116 -7.37 -4.34 5.38
CA ARG A 116 -6.88 -4.46 4.01
C ARG A 116 -7.54 -3.39 3.16
N ILE A 117 -6.76 -2.38 2.78
CA ILE A 117 -7.20 -1.26 1.93
C ILE A 117 -6.62 -1.45 0.53
N TYR A 118 -7.47 -1.37 -0.50
CA TYR A 118 -7.02 -1.49 -1.89
C TYR A 118 -6.65 -0.12 -2.45
N VAL A 119 -5.41 -0.01 -2.94
CA VAL A 119 -4.84 1.24 -3.47
C VAL A 119 -4.42 1.00 -4.91
N LEU A 120 -4.95 1.78 -5.84
CA LEU A 120 -4.57 1.75 -7.24
C LEU A 120 -3.50 2.83 -7.51
N LEU A 121 -2.28 2.38 -7.82
CA LEU A 121 -1.24 3.21 -8.40
C LEU A 121 -1.46 3.23 -9.91
N ALA A 122 -1.83 4.37 -10.47
CA ALA A 122 -2.15 4.50 -11.90
C ALA A 122 -1.03 5.16 -12.71
N GLY A 123 0.02 5.66 -12.03
CA GLY A 123 1.18 6.29 -12.66
C GLY A 123 2.20 6.71 -11.61
N THR A 124 3.48 6.69 -11.98
CA THR A 124 4.60 7.06 -11.10
C THR A 124 5.19 8.43 -11.42
N ASP A 125 5.06 8.89 -12.66
CA ASP A 125 5.46 10.24 -13.07
C ASP A 125 4.68 10.68 -14.34
N PRO A 126 3.60 11.48 -14.19
CA PRO A 126 3.11 12.04 -12.94
C PRO A 126 2.54 10.96 -12.02
N LEU A 127 2.78 11.13 -10.71
CA LEU A 127 2.27 10.23 -9.68
C LEU A 127 0.74 10.31 -9.60
N ARG A 128 0.05 9.17 -9.57
CA ARG A 128 -1.41 9.09 -9.48
C ARG A 128 -1.83 7.95 -8.56
N ILE A 129 -2.49 8.31 -7.47
CA ILE A 129 -2.87 7.37 -6.41
C ILE A 129 -4.37 7.46 -6.19
N TYR A 130 -5.01 6.31 -6.16
CA TYR A 130 -6.43 6.16 -5.88
C TYR A 130 -6.62 5.14 -4.77
N ILE A 131 -7.59 5.37 -3.89
CA ILE A 131 -7.98 4.41 -2.85
C ILE A 131 -9.38 3.91 -3.17
N PHE A 132 -9.57 2.60 -3.15
CA PHE A 132 -10.90 2.01 -3.26
C PHE A 132 -11.65 2.31 -1.96
N LYS A 133 -12.86 2.85 -2.05
CA LYS A 133 -13.66 3.29 -0.89
C LYS A 133 -14.10 2.14 0.02
N GLU A 134 -13.89 0.90 -0.42
CA GLU A 134 -14.13 -0.30 0.36
C GLU A 134 -12.84 -1.11 0.54
N GLY A 135 -12.82 -2.00 1.53
CA GLY A 135 -11.72 -2.86 1.89
C GLY A 135 -12.22 -4.04 2.73
N LEU A 136 -11.31 -4.74 3.39
CA LEU A 136 -11.67 -5.83 4.30
C LEU A 136 -11.11 -5.52 5.68
N ALA A 137 -11.95 -5.56 6.70
CA ALA A 137 -11.48 -5.73 8.07
C ALA A 137 -11.26 -7.22 8.32
N ARG A 138 -10.05 -7.59 8.75
CA ARG A 138 -9.69 -8.98 9.05
C ARG A 138 -9.49 -9.12 10.54
N LEU A 139 -10.35 -9.90 11.17
CA LEU A 139 -10.33 -10.13 12.60
C LEU A 139 -9.55 -11.41 12.91
N SER A 140 -8.89 -11.42 14.07
CA SER A 140 -8.36 -12.62 14.70
C SER A 140 -9.50 -13.58 15.06
N THR A 141 -9.17 -14.84 15.36
CA THR A 141 -10.16 -15.85 15.78
C THR A 141 -10.25 -16.00 17.29
N GLU A 142 -9.15 -15.72 17.99
CA GLU A 142 -9.12 -15.73 19.45
C GLU A 142 -9.24 -14.30 20.03
N LYS A 143 -9.90 -14.19 21.19
CA LYS A 143 -10.02 -12.93 21.93
C LYS A 143 -8.65 -12.39 22.31
N TYR A 144 -8.46 -11.10 22.13
CA TYR A 144 -7.17 -10.46 22.34
C TYR A 144 -6.89 -10.25 23.82
N GLU A 145 -5.71 -10.70 24.22
CA GLU A 145 -5.07 -10.28 25.46
C GLU A 145 -3.72 -9.61 25.14
N PRO A 146 -3.27 -8.64 25.96
CA PRO A 146 -1.91 -8.14 25.84
C PRO A 146 -0.90 -9.29 25.91
N PRO A 147 0.19 -9.22 25.13
CA PRO A 147 1.18 -10.30 25.14
C PRO A 147 1.70 -10.54 26.55
N ASN A 148 1.91 -11.79 26.92
CA ASN A 148 2.48 -12.28 28.17
C ASN A 148 3.21 -13.60 27.87
N ARG A 149 3.87 -14.24 28.84
CA ARG A 149 4.69 -15.44 28.56
C ARG A 149 3.85 -16.65 28.09
N GLU A 150 2.57 -16.67 28.39
CA GLU A 150 1.67 -17.80 28.15
C GLU A 150 0.98 -17.70 26.78
N ASN A 151 0.88 -16.50 26.19
CA ASN A 151 0.12 -16.27 24.96
C ASN A 151 0.95 -15.87 23.73
N LEU A 152 2.29 -15.72 23.83
CA LEU A 152 3.15 -15.31 22.68
C LEU A 152 3.00 -16.24 21.47
N ASP A 153 2.82 -17.54 21.72
CA ASP A 153 2.71 -18.57 20.69
C ASP A 153 1.28 -18.70 20.13
N ASN A 154 0.30 -18.01 20.73
CA ASN A 154 -1.07 -17.98 20.20
C ASN A 154 -1.17 -17.02 19.01
N LEU A 155 -0.76 -17.52 17.84
CA LEU A 155 -0.78 -16.76 16.60
C LEU A 155 -2.20 -16.36 16.17
N CYS A 156 -3.22 -17.17 16.47
CA CYS A 156 -4.62 -16.88 16.15
C CYS A 156 -5.22 -15.73 16.98
N MET A 157 -4.56 -15.32 18.08
CA MET A 157 -4.87 -14.12 18.85
C MET A 157 -4.14 -12.89 18.30
N HIS A 158 -2.88 -13.08 17.91
CA HIS A 158 -1.96 -11.97 17.64
C HIS A 158 -1.83 -11.61 16.15
N LEU A 159 -2.18 -12.50 15.24
CA LEU A 159 -2.12 -12.32 13.79
C LEU A 159 -3.54 -12.38 13.19
N THR A 160 -3.80 -11.44 12.29
CA THR A 160 -5.10 -11.19 11.62
C THR A 160 -5.13 -11.76 10.20
N ASN A 161 -4.04 -12.39 9.75
CA ASN A 161 -3.95 -12.92 8.40
C ASN A 161 -4.98 -14.04 8.21
N TYR A 162 -5.78 -13.94 7.15
CA TYR A 162 -6.76 -14.95 6.77
C TYR A 162 -6.16 -16.35 6.65
N ALA A 163 -4.96 -16.48 6.07
CA ALA A 163 -4.29 -17.77 5.91
C ALA A 163 -3.92 -18.47 7.23
N ILE A 164 -3.80 -17.73 8.34
CA ILE A 164 -3.54 -18.28 9.66
C ILE A 164 -4.85 -18.65 10.37
N ASN A 165 -5.88 -17.83 10.17
CA ASN A 165 -7.11 -17.92 10.94
C ASN A 165 -8.19 -18.80 10.28
N LYS A 166 -8.19 -18.95 8.96
CA LYS A 166 -9.28 -19.60 8.20
C LYS A 166 -9.55 -21.06 8.58
N ASP A 167 -8.52 -21.75 9.06
CA ASP A 167 -8.58 -23.17 9.43
C ASP A 167 -8.84 -23.36 10.95
N ASN A 168 -8.94 -22.26 11.71
CA ASN A 168 -9.33 -22.31 13.12
C ASN A 168 -10.84 -22.62 13.23
N PRO A 169 -11.27 -23.57 14.07
CA PRO A 169 -12.69 -23.89 14.28
C PRO A 169 -13.58 -22.70 14.67
N ASN A 170 -13.01 -21.67 15.30
CA ASN A 170 -13.69 -20.45 15.69
C ASN A 170 -13.85 -19.43 14.55
N PHE A 171 -13.32 -19.73 13.35
CA PHE A 171 -13.44 -18.85 12.20
C PHE A 171 -14.85 -18.87 11.62
N GLN A 172 -15.52 -17.73 11.67
CA GLN A 172 -16.84 -17.52 11.09
C GLN A 172 -16.70 -16.86 9.72
N PHE A 173 -17.12 -17.61 8.69
CA PHE A 173 -17.22 -17.09 7.33
C PHE A 173 -18.46 -16.19 7.19
N ASN A 174 -18.34 -15.17 6.35
CA ASN A 174 -19.50 -14.43 5.89
C ASN A 174 -20.22 -15.27 4.82
N GLU A 175 -21.52 -15.49 4.99
CA GLU A 175 -22.36 -16.28 4.08
C GLU A 175 -23.37 -15.44 3.29
N ASP A 176 -23.50 -14.14 3.60
CA ASP A 176 -24.49 -13.24 3.00
C ASP A 176 -23.86 -11.88 2.64
N GLU A 177 -24.01 -11.48 1.37
CA GLU A 177 -23.55 -10.19 0.88
C GLU A 177 -24.37 -9.01 1.41
N ASN A 178 -25.58 -9.24 1.93
CA ASN A 178 -26.39 -8.19 2.54
C ASN A 178 -25.99 -7.88 3.99
N HIS A 179 -25.24 -8.78 4.65
CA HIS A 179 -24.80 -8.65 6.04
C HIS A 179 -23.28 -8.65 6.14
N MET A 180 -22.66 -7.54 5.71
CA MET A 180 -21.20 -7.42 5.58
C MET A 180 -20.45 -7.13 6.89
N ASP A 181 -21.13 -7.13 8.03
CA ASP A 181 -20.64 -6.85 9.38
C ASP A 181 -20.50 -8.10 10.25
N ILE A 182 -20.75 -9.29 9.70
CA ILE A 182 -20.74 -10.57 10.41
C ILE A 182 -19.47 -11.38 10.07
N GLY A 183 -18.97 -12.11 11.08
CA GLY A 183 -17.84 -13.04 10.95
C GLY A 183 -16.47 -12.40 11.16
N ASN A 184 -15.41 -13.18 10.88
CA ASN A 184 -14.02 -12.75 11.07
C ASN A 184 -13.45 -11.97 9.87
N LYS A 185 -14.25 -11.78 8.83
CA LYS A 185 -13.96 -10.89 7.70
C LYS A 185 -15.17 -10.02 7.47
N ARG A 186 -15.00 -8.70 7.62
CA ARG A 186 -16.07 -7.71 7.49
C ARG A 186 -15.69 -6.69 6.43
N SER A 187 -16.69 -6.00 5.89
CA SER A 187 -16.46 -4.80 5.11
C SER A 187 -15.70 -3.76 5.95
N MET A 188 -14.79 -3.01 5.34
CA MET A 188 -14.14 -1.88 6.00
C MET A 188 -15.18 -0.80 6.31
N THR A 189 -16.10 -0.51 5.39
CA THR A 189 -17.11 0.53 5.62
C THR A 189 -18.09 0.16 6.74
N SER A 190 -18.46 -1.12 6.90
CA SER A 190 -19.29 -1.55 8.03
C SER A 190 -18.58 -1.35 9.37
N VAL A 191 -17.29 -1.67 9.45
CA VAL A 191 -16.47 -1.39 10.64
C VAL A 191 -16.31 0.11 10.88
N MET A 192 -16.05 0.91 9.85
CA MET A 192 -15.97 2.37 9.98
C MET A 192 -17.27 2.98 10.50
N LEU A 193 -18.43 2.47 10.06
CA LEU A 193 -19.75 2.86 10.56
C LEU A 193 -19.94 2.47 12.03
N LEU A 194 -19.54 1.26 12.43
CA LEU A 194 -19.56 0.82 13.82
C LEU A 194 -18.73 1.76 14.72
N LEU A 195 -17.51 2.12 14.29
CA LEU A 195 -16.67 3.07 15.03
C LEU A 195 -17.35 4.45 15.13
N GLN A 196 -18.13 4.85 14.13
CA GLN A 196 -18.88 6.11 14.15
C GLN A 196 -20.00 6.10 15.15
N GLN A 197 -20.73 5.00 15.23
CA GLN A 197 -21.77 4.81 16.23
C GLN A 197 -21.20 4.80 17.66
N GLN A 198 -19.93 4.40 17.82
CA GLN A 198 -19.19 4.47 19.07
C GLN A 198 -18.64 5.88 19.39
N GLY A 199 -18.89 6.88 18.53
CA GLY A 199 -18.52 8.29 18.76
C GLY A 199 -17.11 8.66 18.28
N HIS A 200 -16.46 7.82 17.50
CA HIS A 200 -15.15 8.12 16.93
C HIS A 200 -15.23 9.08 15.73
N ASP A 201 -14.13 9.80 15.45
CA ASP A 201 -14.02 10.67 14.28
C ASP A 201 -13.40 9.91 13.09
N ILE A 202 -14.27 9.33 12.26
CA ILE A 202 -13.88 8.49 11.12
C ILE A 202 -13.38 9.33 9.95
N PHE A 203 -13.84 10.58 9.85
CA PHE A 203 -13.37 11.49 8.82
C PHE A 203 -11.88 11.77 9.05
N LYS A 204 -11.50 12.14 10.28
CA LYS A 204 -10.10 12.31 10.67
C LYS A 204 -9.27 11.05 10.47
N LEU A 205 -9.80 9.88 10.86
CA LEU A 205 -9.14 8.60 10.66
C LEU A 205 -8.88 8.33 9.16
N TRP A 206 -9.88 8.53 8.31
CA TRP A 206 -9.75 8.33 6.87
C TRP A 206 -8.72 9.28 6.25
N GLU A 207 -8.72 10.57 6.64
CA GLU A 207 -7.69 11.53 6.21
C GLU A 207 -6.27 11.08 6.62
N GLN A 208 -6.10 10.58 7.86
CA GLN A 208 -4.81 10.06 8.31
C GLN A 208 -4.37 8.84 7.48
N ILE A 209 -5.27 7.92 7.18
CA ILE A 209 -5.00 6.76 6.31
C ILE A 209 -4.57 7.20 4.91
N LYS A 210 -5.26 8.18 4.30
CA LYS A 210 -4.89 8.75 2.99
C LYS A 210 -3.48 9.33 2.99
N VAL A 211 -3.13 10.06 4.04
CA VAL A 211 -1.80 10.63 4.24
C VAL A 211 -0.74 9.53 4.35
N ILE A 212 -0.98 8.48 5.15
CA ILE A 212 -0.07 7.33 5.31
C ILE A 212 0.20 6.67 3.96
N ILE A 213 -0.85 6.36 3.21
CA ILE A 213 -0.76 5.68 1.91
C ILE A 213 0.08 6.50 0.93
N THR A 214 -0.22 7.80 0.83
CA THR A 214 0.50 8.68 -0.11
C THR A 214 1.95 8.89 0.29
N LYS A 215 2.23 9.19 1.58
CA LYS A 215 3.62 9.34 2.07
C LYS A 215 4.44 8.07 1.85
N THR A 216 3.82 6.91 1.98
CA THR A 216 4.47 5.63 1.74
C THR A 216 4.82 5.45 0.26
N ILE A 217 3.87 5.66 -0.65
CA ILE A 217 4.13 5.54 -2.10
C ILE A 217 5.18 6.56 -2.56
N VAL A 218 5.11 7.80 -2.07
CA VAL A 218 6.08 8.86 -2.41
C VAL A 218 7.50 8.51 -1.98
N SER A 219 7.68 7.78 -0.87
CA SER A 219 9.01 7.33 -0.43
C SER A 219 9.74 6.45 -1.47
N ALA A 220 8.99 5.71 -2.30
CA ALA A 220 9.52 4.85 -3.35
C ALA A 220 9.35 5.42 -4.77
N GLN A 221 8.52 6.45 -4.95
CA GLN A 221 8.16 7.00 -6.25
C GLN A 221 9.36 7.32 -7.15
N PRO A 222 10.46 7.94 -6.67
CA PRO A 222 11.60 8.25 -7.54
C PRO A 222 12.31 7.01 -8.10
N THR A 223 12.35 5.92 -7.32
CA THR A 223 12.89 4.63 -7.79
C THR A 223 11.94 3.98 -8.79
N LEU A 224 10.64 3.95 -8.50
CA LEU A 224 9.62 3.42 -9.42
C LEU A 224 9.58 4.18 -10.75
N SER A 225 9.62 5.51 -10.69
CA SER A 225 9.66 6.38 -11.87
C SER A 225 10.93 6.16 -12.68
N HIS A 226 12.09 6.02 -12.02
CA HIS A 226 13.34 5.73 -12.72
C HIS A 226 13.27 4.39 -13.47
N HIS A 227 12.83 3.31 -12.82
CA HIS A 227 12.68 2.02 -13.48
C HIS A 227 11.68 2.07 -14.64
N TYR A 228 10.54 2.73 -14.46
CA TYR A 228 9.55 2.88 -15.53
C TYR A 228 10.14 3.60 -16.76
N LYS A 229 10.82 4.74 -16.56
CA LYS A 229 11.43 5.52 -17.64
C LYS A 229 12.53 4.74 -18.37
N SER A 230 13.33 3.95 -17.64
CA SER A 230 14.35 3.07 -18.24
C SER A 230 13.73 1.99 -19.12
N CYS A 231 12.55 1.47 -18.76
CA CYS A 231 11.85 0.50 -19.58
C CYS A 231 11.09 1.13 -20.77
N GLN A 232 10.59 2.36 -20.62
CA GLN A 232 9.61 2.98 -21.53
C GLN A 232 9.83 4.50 -21.67
N PRO A 233 10.95 4.93 -22.29
CA PRO A 233 11.34 6.34 -22.33
C PRO A 233 10.40 7.23 -23.16
N ASP A 234 9.70 6.65 -24.14
CA ASP A 234 8.79 7.37 -25.04
C ASP A 234 7.33 7.45 -24.53
N ASN A 235 7.00 6.87 -23.37
CA ASN A 235 5.66 6.98 -22.79
C ASN A 235 5.58 8.07 -21.71
N TYR A 236 5.34 9.30 -22.16
CA TYR A 236 5.17 10.45 -21.28
C TYR A 236 3.93 10.41 -20.38
N MET A 237 2.92 9.61 -20.72
CA MET A 237 1.68 9.51 -19.96
C MET A 237 1.78 8.59 -18.74
N ASN A 238 2.83 7.78 -18.63
CA ASN A 238 3.07 6.88 -17.49
C ASN A 238 1.81 6.08 -17.10
N ASN A 239 1.20 5.45 -18.09
CA ASN A 239 -0.13 4.83 -17.98
C ASN A 239 -0.20 3.40 -18.57
N MET A 240 0.95 2.83 -18.96
CA MET A 240 1.03 1.43 -19.41
C MET A 240 1.10 0.48 -18.24
N CYS A 241 1.72 0.90 -17.13
CA CYS A 241 1.64 0.19 -15.87
C CYS A 241 0.53 0.80 -15.02
N PHE A 242 -0.17 -0.06 -14.30
CA PHE A 242 -1.03 0.26 -13.17
C PHE A 242 -0.87 -0.86 -12.16
N GLU A 243 -1.19 -0.66 -10.88
CA GLU A 243 -1.04 -1.72 -9.90
C GLU A 243 -2.01 -1.55 -8.75
N ILE A 244 -2.73 -2.63 -8.41
CA ILE A 244 -3.61 -2.68 -7.25
C ILE A 244 -2.81 -3.25 -6.08
N LEU A 245 -2.50 -2.40 -5.12
CA LEU A 245 -1.76 -2.72 -3.90
C LEU A 245 -2.74 -2.99 -2.75
N GLY A 246 -2.44 -3.98 -1.92
CA GLY A 246 -3.13 -4.20 -0.66
C GLY A 246 -2.34 -3.62 0.50
N PHE A 247 -2.82 -2.51 1.08
CA PHE A 247 -2.24 -1.91 2.28
C PHE A 247 -2.84 -2.55 3.53
N ASP A 248 -1.98 -2.95 4.45
CA ASP A 248 -2.39 -3.51 5.74
C ASP A 248 -2.22 -2.42 6.80
N ILE A 249 -3.34 -1.86 7.27
CA ILE A 249 -3.40 -0.77 8.23
C ILE A 249 -3.96 -1.28 9.56
N PHE A 250 -3.22 -1.05 10.63
CA PHE A 250 -3.60 -1.37 11.99
C PHE A 250 -4.06 -0.13 12.75
N LEU A 251 -5.04 -0.28 13.65
CA LEU A 251 -5.46 0.79 14.56
C LEU A 251 -5.07 0.45 15.99
N ASP A 252 -4.42 1.39 16.68
CA ASP A 252 -4.25 1.29 18.13
C ASP A 252 -5.52 1.72 18.88
N ALA A 253 -5.54 1.52 20.19
CA ALA A 253 -6.67 1.87 21.05
C ALA A 253 -7.02 3.37 21.07
N ASN A 254 -6.14 4.24 20.58
CA ASN A 254 -6.38 5.69 20.43
C ASN A 254 -6.79 6.07 19.01
N LEU A 255 -7.14 5.08 18.17
CA LEU A 255 -7.46 5.24 16.76
C LEU A 255 -6.32 5.83 15.92
N LYS A 256 -5.05 5.69 16.36
CA LYS A 256 -3.91 6.05 15.53
C LYS A 256 -3.68 4.94 14.49
N PRO A 257 -3.70 5.25 13.19
CA PRO A 257 -3.41 4.27 12.15
C PRO A 257 -1.90 4.02 12.01
N TYR A 258 -1.55 2.76 11.82
CA TYR A 258 -0.19 2.28 11.59
C TYR A 258 -0.13 1.43 10.31
N LEU A 259 0.86 1.69 9.46
CA LEU A 259 1.19 0.83 8.34
C LEU A 259 1.92 -0.43 8.83
N LEU A 260 1.40 -1.60 8.49
CA LEU A 260 2.02 -2.89 8.78
C LEU A 260 2.85 -3.42 7.60
N GLU A 261 2.24 -3.49 6.42
CA GLU A 261 2.86 -3.99 5.19
C GLU A 261 2.10 -3.53 3.94
N ILE A 262 2.73 -3.72 2.77
CA ILE A 262 2.12 -3.53 1.46
C ILE A 262 2.26 -4.82 0.67
N ASN A 263 1.15 -5.31 0.14
CA ASN A 263 1.07 -6.47 -0.71
C ASN A 263 0.93 -6.02 -2.18
N HIS A 264 1.93 -6.30 -3.01
CA HIS A 264 1.87 -6.04 -4.46
C HIS A 264 1.07 -7.09 -5.25
N THR A 265 0.79 -8.23 -4.61
CA THR A 265 -0.05 -9.30 -5.12
C THR A 265 -1.13 -9.63 -4.08
N PRO A 266 -2.04 -8.70 -3.77
CA PRO A 266 -3.12 -8.99 -2.83
C PRO A 266 -3.96 -10.16 -3.38
N SER A 267 -4.38 -11.07 -2.49
CA SER A 267 -5.24 -12.18 -2.91
C SER A 267 -6.59 -11.66 -3.41
N PHE A 268 -6.95 -12.07 -4.63
CA PHE A 268 -8.26 -11.86 -5.23
C PHE A 268 -9.12 -13.12 -5.24
N THR A 269 -8.77 -14.14 -4.44
CA THR A 269 -9.58 -15.34 -4.23
C THR A 269 -10.91 -14.97 -3.58
N THR A 270 -12.02 -15.56 -4.00
CA THR A 270 -13.38 -15.21 -3.54
C THR A 270 -14.03 -16.38 -2.83
N ASP A 271 -13.64 -16.60 -1.57
CA ASP A 271 -14.16 -17.71 -0.75
C ASP A 271 -15.56 -17.39 -0.16
N THR A 272 -15.91 -16.11 -0.04
CA THR A 272 -17.18 -15.63 0.53
C THR A 272 -17.90 -14.64 -0.41
N PRO A 273 -19.22 -14.44 -0.26
CA PRO A 273 -19.95 -13.39 -1.00
C PRO A 273 -19.35 -11.99 -0.81
N LEU A 274 -18.97 -11.64 0.43
CA LEU A 274 -18.25 -10.42 0.74
C LEU A 274 -16.97 -10.26 -0.09
N ASP A 275 -16.12 -11.30 -0.14
CA ASP A 275 -14.89 -11.28 -0.94
C ASP A 275 -15.23 -11.04 -2.43
N SER A 276 -16.21 -11.77 -2.96
CA SER A 276 -16.63 -11.68 -4.36
C SER A 276 -17.07 -10.27 -4.71
N LEU A 277 -17.95 -9.67 -3.92
CA LEU A 277 -18.48 -8.33 -4.16
C LEU A 277 -17.36 -7.27 -4.18
N ILE A 278 -16.55 -7.23 -3.12
CA ILE A 278 -15.53 -6.19 -2.94
C ILE A 278 -14.43 -6.33 -4.00
N LYS A 279 -13.90 -7.55 -4.18
CA LYS A 279 -12.77 -7.79 -5.10
C LYS A 279 -13.18 -7.62 -6.56
N ARG A 280 -14.37 -8.08 -6.95
CA ARG A 280 -14.91 -7.90 -8.30
C ARG A 280 -15.07 -6.42 -8.63
N ASN A 281 -15.67 -5.63 -7.73
CA ASN A 281 -15.87 -4.20 -7.95
C ASN A 281 -14.54 -3.43 -7.97
N CYS A 282 -13.59 -3.79 -7.08
CA CYS A 282 -12.25 -3.22 -7.07
C CYS A 282 -11.54 -3.41 -8.42
N ILE A 283 -11.52 -4.64 -8.95
CA ILE A 283 -10.88 -4.94 -10.24
C ILE A 283 -11.63 -4.25 -11.38
N LYS A 284 -12.96 -4.38 -11.42
CA LYS A 284 -13.80 -3.79 -12.47
C LYS A 284 -13.57 -2.28 -12.60
N ASP A 285 -13.65 -1.56 -11.48
CA ASP A 285 -13.52 -0.10 -11.48
C ASP A 285 -12.07 0.32 -11.80
N ALA A 286 -11.07 -0.47 -11.39
CA ALA A 286 -9.69 -0.22 -11.79
C ALA A 286 -9.49 -0.34 -13.31
N LEU A 287 -10.06 -1.37 -13.95
CA LEU A 287 -9.97 -1.55 -15.40
C LEU A 287 -10.67 -0.42 -16.17
N ILE A 288 -11.82 0.03 -15.68
CA ILE A 288 -12.56 1.18 -16.22
C ILE A 288 -11.74 2.47 -16.08
N LEU A 289 -11.20 2.73 -14.89
CA LEU A 289 -10.39 3.92 -14.60
C LEU A 289 -9.12 3.97 -15.46
N MET A 290 -8.51 2.81 -15.72
CA MET A 290 -7.34 2.70 -16.59
C MET A 290 -7.66 2.80 -18.09
N ASN A 291 -8.93 2.97 -18.47
CA ASN A 291 -9.41 3.07 -19.85
C ASN A 291 -8.96 1.89 -20.73
N ILE A 292 -9.08 0.67 -20.21
CA ILE A 292 -8.71 -0.55 -20.93
C ILE A 292 -9.90 -0.95 -21.80
N SER A 293 -9.89 -0.53 -23.06
CA SER A 293 -10.93 -0.87 -24.03
C SER A 293 -10.37 -1.11 -25.43
N GLN A 294 -11.10 -1.89 -26.24
CA GLN A 294 -10.75 -2.13 -27.65
C GLN A 294 -10.71 -0.82 -28.44
N LYS A 295 -11.61 0.11 -28.15
CA LYS A 295 -11.67 1.44 -28.77
C LYS A 295 -10.36 2.22 -28.51
N THR A 296 -9.92 2.27 -27.26
CA THR A 296 -8.67 2.93 -26.87
C THR A 296 -7.46 2.26 -27.51
N ARG A 297 -7.42 0.92 -27.53
CA ARG A 297 -6.38 0.15 -28.22
C ARG A 297 -6.29 0.51 -29.70
N ASN A 298 -7.41 0.48 -30.42
CA ASN A 298 -7.46 0.77 -31.85
C ASN A 298 -7.03 2.21 -32.14
N LEU A 299 -7.44 3.17 -31.31
CA LEU A 299 -7.03 4.57 -31.43
C LEU A 299 -5.50 4.73 -31.31
N ILE A 300 -4.87 4.08 -30.32
CA ILE A 300 -3.41 4.15 -30.12
C ILE A 300 -2.66 3.52 -31.30
N ILE A 301 -3.15 2.39 -31.81
CA ILE A 301 -2.56 1.72 -32.97
C ILE A 301 -2.66 2.61 -34.21
N GLN A 302 -3.82 3.22 -34.45
CA GLN A 302 -4.06 4.10 -35.59
C GLN A 302 -3.15 5.35 -35.53
N GLN A 303 -3.08 6.01 -34.37
CA GLN A 303 -2.19 7.16 -34.16
C GLN A 303 -0.72 6.82 -34.43
N ARG A 304 -0.27 5.63 -34.00
CA ARG A 304 1.09 5.16 -34.31
C ARG A 304 1.30 4.89 -35.80
N LYS A 305 0.32 4.29 -36.49
CA LYS A 305 0.39 4.07 -37.93
C LYS A 305 0.51 5.40 -38.70
N GLU A 306 -0.30 6.39 -38.34
CA GLU A 306 -0.24 7.73 -38.94
C GLU A 306 1.11 8.43 -38.71
N GLN A 307 1.66 8.33 -37.51
CA GLN A 307 3.00 8.85 -37.20
C GLN A 307 4.09 8.16 -38.03
N LEU A 308 4.01 6.84 -38.19
CA LEU A 308 4.97 6.08 -39.02
C LEU A 308 4.83 6.44 -40.50
N GLN A 309 3.61 6.55 -41.03
CA GLN A 309 3.36 6.97 -42.41
C GLN A 309 3.92 8.38 -42.68
N LYS A 310 3.67 9.34 -41.79
CA LYS A 310 4.25 10.69 -41.91
C LYS A 310 5.78 10.66 -41.94
N ARG A 311 6.41 9.78 -41.16
CA ARG A 311 7.88 9.60 -41.18
C ARG A 311 8.38 9.00 -42.48
N VAL A 312 7.68 8.00 -43.03
CA VAL A 312 8.04 7.38 -44.32
C VAL A 312 7.96 8.40 -45.45
N ILE A 313 6.90 9.22 -45.49
CA ILE A 313 6.69 10.24 -46.53
C ILE A 313 7.72 11.37 -46.44
N THR A 314 8.00 11.87 -45.24
CA THR A 314 8.87 13.06 -45.06
C THR A 314 10.35 12.75 -44.93
N GLY A 315 10.72 11.48 -44.72
CA GLY A 315 12.10 11.03 -44.45
C GLY A 315 12.69 11.55 -43.13
N LYS A 316 12.00 12.44 -42.41
CA LYS A 316 12.48 13.09 -41.19
C LYS A 316 11.65 12.66 -39.99
N LYS A 317 12.31 12.34 -38.88
CA LYS A 317 11.63 12.24 -37.58
C LYS A 317 11.27 13.66 -37.14
N VAL A 318 9.98 13.96 -36.98
CA VAL A 318 9.54 15.23 -36.39
C VAL A 318 10.16 15.34 -34.99
N LYS A 319 11.18 16.19 -34.84
CA LYS A 319 11.78 16.51 -33.55
C LYS A 319 11.02 17.70 -33.00
N LEU A 320 10.10 17.42 -32.08
CA LEU A 320 9.44 18.46 -31.30
C LEU A 320 10.49 19.23 -30.48
N THR A 321 10.33 20.55 -30.41
CA THR A 321 11.08 21.40 -29.48
C THR A 321 10.76 21.01 -28.04
N LEU A 322 11.54 21.49 -27.07
CA LEU A 322 11.26 21.22 -25.66
C LEU A 322 9.88 21.78 -25.25
N GLU A 323 9.53 22.97 -25.73
CA GLU A 323 8.25 23.63 -25.45
C GLU A 323 7.07 22.85 -26.04
N GLU A 324 7.16 22.42 -27.29
CA GLU A 324 6.13 21.61 -27.94
C GLU A 324 5.90 20.27 -27.21
N LYS A 325 6.98 19.61 -26.76
CA LYS A 325 6.88 18.39 -25.94
C LYS A 325 6.13 18.65 -24.64
N ILE A 326 6.46 19.75 -23.94
CA ILE A 326 5.79 20.11 -22.69
C ILE A 326 4.29 20.39 -22.95
N GLN A 327 3.95 21.06 -24.05
CA GLN A 327 2.57 21.37 -24.39
C GLN A 327 1.75 20.11 -24.72
N GLU A 328 2.31 19.20 -25.53
CA GLU A 328 1.67 17.91 -25.83
C GLU A 328 1.50 17.05 -24.56
N GLN A 329 2.49 17.04 -23.67
CA GLN A 329 2.38 16.38 -22.37
C GLN A 329 1.25 16.96 -21.52
N LYS A 330 1.15 18.30 -21.40
CA LYS A 330 0.06 18.96 -20.66
C LYS A 330 -1.31 18.62 -21.26
N LYS A 331 -1.45 18.67 -22.58
CA LYS A 331 -2.72 18.35 -23.27
C LYS A 331 -3.14 16.90 -23.03
N ALA A 332 -2.20 15.97 -23.16
CA ALA A 332 -2.47 14.56 -22.92
C ALA A 332 -2.80 14.29 -21.43
N GLN A 333 -2.17 15.02 -20.51
CA GLN A 333 -2.45 14.96 -19.09
C GLN A 333 -3.85 15.49 -18.75
N LEU A 334 -4.26 16.63 -19.30
CA LEU A 334 -5.61 17.17 -19.13
C LEU A 334 -6.68 16.19 -19.62
N LYS A 335 -6.49 15.59 -20.79
CA LYS A 335 -7.39 14.57 -21.34
C LYS A 335 -7.49 13.34 -20.42
N ARG A 336 -6.37 12.96 -19.79
CA ARG A 336 -6.32 11.87 -18.81
C ARG A 336 -7.08 12.26 -17.53
N ASP A 337 -6.89 13.48 -17.03
CA ASP A 337 -7.58 14.00 -15.85
C ASP A 337 -9.10 14.02 -16.05
N GLU A 338 -9.57 14.53 -17.19
CA GLU A 338 -10.99 14.56 -17.55
C GLU A 338 -11.61 13.16 -17.59
N TYR A 339 -10.92 12.20 -18.20
CA TYR A 339 -11.40 10.82 -18.24
C TYR A 339 -11.47 10.23 -16.83
N GLU A 340 -10.37 10.30 -16.07
CA GLU A 340 -10.31 9.68 -14.75
C GLU A 340 -11.32 10.29 -13.77
N ASN A 341 -11.53 11.60 -13.80
CA ASN A 341 -12.53 12.27 -12.95
C ASN A 341 -13.97 11.83 -13.26
N LYS A 342 -14.26 11.46 -14.52
CA LYS A 342 -15.58 10.96 -14.93
C LYS A 342 -15.80 9.47 -14.66
N HIS A 343 -14.72 8.70 -14.44
CA HIS A 343 -14.75 7.24 -14.39
C HIS A 343 -14.12 6.67 -13.11
N LEU A 344 -14.23 7.39 -11.99
CA LEU A 344 -13.70 6.97 -10.68
C LEU A 344 -14.34 5.67 -10.17
N GLY A 345 -15.62 5.41 -10.49
CA GLY A 345 -16.37 4.33 -9.85
C GLY A 345 -16.32 4.47 -8.33
N ASN A 346 -15.98 3.39 -7.63
CA ASN A 346 -15.78 3.37 -6.19
C ASN A 346 -14.36 3.73 -5.75
N TYR A 347 -13.52 4.29 -6.62
CA TYR A 347 -12.24 4.88 -6.22
C TYR A 347 -12.39 6.35 -5.81
N GLU A 348 -11.53 6.77 -4.88
CA GLU A 348 -11.27 8.17 -4.54
C GLU A 348 -9.86 8.54 -5.01
N LYS A 349 -9.71 9.65 -5.73
CA LYS A 349 -8.39 10.19 -6.11
C LYS A 349 -7.75 10.85 -4.89
N VAL A 350 -6.61 10.33 -4.43
CA VAL A 350 -5.87 10.87 -3.28
C VAL A 350 -4.60 11.61 -3.66
N TYR A 351 -4.09 11.39 -4.87
CA TYR A 351 -3.00 12.20 -5.43
C TYR A 351 -3.07 12.22 -6.97
N PRO A 352 -2.87 13.38 -7.62
CA PRO A 352 -2.70 14.71 -7.03
C PRO A 352 -4.01 15.27 -6.47
N LEU A 353 -3.94 16.02 -5.36
CA LEU A 353 -5.09 16.76 -4.82
C LEU A 353 -5.14 18.17 -5.42
N ASN A 354 -6.32 18.58 -5.89
CA ASN A 354 -6.52 19.92 -6.47
C ASN A 354 -6.41 21.07 -5.43
N VAL A 355 -6.50 20.77 -4.12
CA VAL A 355 -6.80 21.79 -3.10
C VAL A 355 -5.72 21.91 -2.00
N ASN A 356 -4.90 20.88 -1.76
CA ASN A 356 -4.00 20.89 -0.60
C ASN A 356 -2.55 21.28 -0.98
N ILE A 357 -2.30 22.60 -1.01
CA ILE A 357 -0.99 23.21 -1.33
C ILE A 357 0.11 22.71 -0.39
N TYR A 358 -0.17 22.51 0.90
CA TYR A 358 0.82 22.02 1.88
C TYR A 358 1.22 20.57 1.62
N PHE A 359 0.25 19.71 1.35
CA PHE A 359 0.50 18.32 1.02
C PHE A 359 1.30 18.19 -0.28
N ASN A 360 0.91 18.92 -1.32
CA ASN A 360 1.64 18.96 -2.59
C ASN A 360 3.05 19.56 -2.42
N LYS A 361 3.23 20.59 -1.59
CA LYS A 361 4.54 21.19 -1.28
C LYS A 361 5.44 20.24 -0.51
N PHE A 362 4.90 19.45 0.43
CA PHE A 362 5.65 18.44 1.16
C PHE A 362 6.04 17.26 0.26
N ILE A 363 5.12 16.75 -0.57
CA ILE A 363 5.44 15.75 -1.58
C ILE A 363 6.51 16.28 -2.54
N PHE A 364 6.41 17.53 -2.96
CA PHE A 364 7.43 18.18 -3.79
C PHE A 364 8.78 18.29 -3.06
N GLN A 365 8.81 18.63 -1.77
CA GLN A 365 10.04 18.65 -0.97
C GLN A 365 10.66 17.25 -0.82
N ILE A 366 9.84 16.22 -0.62
CA ILE A 366 10.33 14.83 -0.60
C ILE A 366 10.92 14.46 -1.96
N GLN A 367 10.20 14.75 -3.05
CA GLN A 367 10.67 14.48 -4.39
C GLN A 367 11.98 15.23 -4.69
N LEU A 368 12.08 16.51 -4.29
CA LEU A 368 13.28 17.32 -4.45
C LEU A 368 14.45 16.77 -3.62
N TYR A 369 14.22 16.38 -2.37
CA TYR A 369 15.23 15.75 -1.52
C TYR A 369 15.74 14.44 -2.13
N ILE A 370 14.83 13.57 -2.60
CA ILE A 370 15.23 12.29 -3.21
C ILE A 370 15.98 12.51 -4.52
N LEU A 371 15.64 13.54 -5.30
CA LEU A 371 16.35 13.91 -6.52
C LEU A 371 17.74 14.50 -6.25
N LEU A 372 17.88 15.35 -5.22
CA LEU A 372 19.14 16.02 -4.87
C LEU A 372 20.12 15.09 -4.14
N GLY A 373 19.63 14.13 -3.35
CA GLY A 373 20.45 13.12 -2.66
C GLY A 373 21.00 11.99 -3.54
N ARG A 374 20.90 12.11 -4.87
CA ARG A 374 21.51 11.21 -5.87
C ARG A 374 22.78 11.80 -6.51
N ARG A 375 23.35 12.86 -5.95
CA ARG A 375 24.65 13.41 -6.33
C ARG A 375 25.75 12.94 -5.39
#